data_AF-A0A3D5FQF5-F1
#
_entry.id   AF-A0A3D5FQF5-F1
#
_cell.length_a   1.000
_cell.length_b   1.000
_cell.length_c   1.000
_cell.angle_alpha   90.00
_cell.angle_beta   90.00
_cell.angle_gamma   90.00
#
_symmetry.space_group_name_H-M   'P 1'
#
loop_
_entity.id
_entity.type
_entity.pdbx_description
1 polymer ?
#
loop_
_entity_poly.entity_id
_entity_poly.type
_entity_poly.pdbx_seq_one_letter_code
_entity_poly.pdbx_strand_id
1 'polypeptide(L)'
;MSDAPLIVSVSGIRGIVGASLTHETVRRFTDAFATWLPEHARVVLARDTRPSGEEFADVVSSALRAAGCHVIDLGLCATPVAKLMVLETQAQGALILTASHNPAPWNGLKLIRDDGIFLNARDGALVEEAYHQQQQRTSATEGGSESIDADRVRDIYFDRLLAAVDVDLIRGARLRAAIDPCNGTGGLYAHQLLEALGVEAHLIHDEPNGDFAHAPEPTPENLVDLGRAVTSAQCHIGFAIDPDADRVALVGENGEPLGEDLTLALAVQSVTARRRGPVVTTLSTSQIVSDAAAVNGCPVLLTPVGEVNVVDAMLAEGAVIGGEGNGGVILTEVDPGRDAALGIALVLETMARSRQPLARIVG
;
A
#
# COMPACT_ATOMS: atom_id res chain seq x y z
N MET A 1 -28.42 1.39 1.38
CA MET A 1 -27.00 1.01 1.21
C MET A 1 -26.61 -0.10 2.19
N SER A 2 -27.48 -1.06 2.52
CA SER A 2 -27.26 -2.05 3.61
C SER A 2 -26.95 -3.48 3.15
N ASP A 3 -26.95 -3.79 1.85
CA ASP A 3 -27.05 -5.18 1.37
C ASP A 3 -25.81 -5.65 0.59
N ALA A 4 -24.69 -4.94 0.67
CA ALA A 4 -23.47 -5.39 -0.01
C ALA A 4 -22.93 -6.66 0.68
N PRO A 5 -22.79 -7.80 -0.04
CA PRO A 5 -22.30 -9.04 0.55
C PRO A 5 -20.86 -8.88 1.00
N LEU A 6 -20.43 -9.74 1.94
CA LEU A 6 -19.03 -9.86 2.29
C LEU A 6 -18.26 -10.31 1.05
N ILE A 7 -17.25 -9.54 0.65
CA ILE A 7 -16.37 -9.90 -0.46
C ILE A 7 -15.20 -10.69 0.14
N VAL A 8 -15.02 -11.91 -0.32
CA VAL A 8 -13.88 -12.78 0.03
C VAL A 8 -13.00 -12.92 -1.22
N SER A 9 -11.71 -12.70 -1.05
CA SER A 9 -10.73 -12.75 -2.13
C SER A 9 -9.38 -13.25 -1.60
N VAL A 10 -8.44 -13.52 -2.50
CA VAL A 10 -7.08 -13.93 -2.15
C VAL A 10 -6.33 -12.89 -1.30
N SER A 11 -6.66 -11.61 -1.47
CA SER A 11 -6.09 -10.51 -0.67
C SER A 11 -6.77 -10.34 0.69
N GLY A 12 -7.83 -11.11 0.96
CA GLY A 12 -8.61 -11.08 2.18
C GLY A 12 -10.07 -10.66 1.99
N ILE A 13 -10.65 -10.14 3.06
CA ILE A 13 -12.07 -9.81 3.12
C ILE A 13 -12.33 -8.32 3.20
N ARG A 14 -13.49 -7.90 2.70
CA ARG A 14 -14.02 -6.55 2.90
C ARG A 14 -15.54 -6.57 2.95
N GLY A 15 -16.12 -5.69 3.76
CA GLY A 15 -17.57 -5.56 3.90
C GLY A 15 -17.95 -4.26 4.59
N ILE A 16 -19.26 -4.02 4.66
CA ILE A 16 -19.82 -2.86 5.34
C ILE A 16 -19.86 -3.15 6.84
N VAL A 17 -19.29 -2.24 7.63
CA VAL A 17 -19.23 -2.34 9.09
C VAL A 17 -20.64 -2.42 9.68
N GLY A 18 -20.86 -3.40 10.56
CA GLY A 18 -22.16 -3.64 11.20
C GLY A 18 -23.18 -4.35 10.31
N ALA A 19 -22.85 -4.63 9.05
CA ALA A 19 -23.66 -5.41 8.12
C ALA A 19 -22.92 -6.67 7.68
N SER A 20 -22.22 -6.63 6.54
CA SER A 20 -21.46 -7.79 6.04
C SER A 20 -20.15 -8.02 6.81
N LEU A 21 -19.58 -6.97 7.41
CA LEU A 21 -18.41 -7.07 8.28
C LEU A 21 -18.79 -6.76 9.73
N THR A 22 -18.82 -7.80 10.56
CA THR A 22 -19.13 -7.72 11.99
C THR A 22 -17.96 -8.20 12.83
N HIS A 23 -17.99 -7.97 14.15
CA HIS A 23 -17.04 -8.57 15.09
C HIS A 23 -16.95 -10.09 14.95
N GLU A 24 -18.08 -10.77 14.75
CA GLU A 24 -18.10 -12.21 14.52
C GLU A 24 -17.40 -12.58 13.21
N THR A 25 -17.66 -11.84 12.14
CA THR A 25 -17.00 -12.07 10.84
C THR A 25 -15.49 -11.90 10.95
N VAL A 26 -15.02 -10.81 11.56
CA VAL A 26 -13.59 -10.51 11.76
C VAL A 26 -12.93 -11.58 12.65
N ARG A 27 -13.57 -11.94 13.76
CA ARG A 27 -13.08 -13.00 14.65
C ARG A 27 -12.95 -14.33 13.92
N ARG A 28 -13.99 -14.78 13.21
CA ARG A 28 -13.99 -16.07 12.53
C ARG A 28 -12.95 -16.15 11.41
N PHE A 29 -12.74 -15.07 10.66
CA PHE A 29 -11.66 -15.02 9.67
C PHE A 29 -10.28 -15.01 10.32
N THR A 30 -10.14 -14.35 11.47
CA THR A 30 -8.90 -14.39 12.26
C THR A 30 -8.61 -15.78 12.81
N ASP A 31 -9.62 -16.46 13.36
CA ASP A 31 -9.53 -17.84 13.83
C ASP A 31 -9.12 -18.78 12.68
N ALA A 32 -9.73 -18.62 11.51
CA ALA A 32 -9.36 -19.38 10.31
C ALA A 32 -7.91 -19.12 9.89
N PHE A 33 -7.48 -17.86 9.80
CA PHE A 33 -6.08 -17.53 9.50
C PHE A 33 -5.11 -18.11 10.53
N ALA A 34 -5.45 -18.08 11.81
CA ALA A 34 -4.64 -18.67 12.86
C ALA A 34 -4.46 -20.19 12.69
N THR A 35 -5.42 -20.91 12.08
CA THR A 35 -5.24 -22.35 11.79
C THR A 35 -4.22 -22.62 10.68
N TRP A 36 -4.07 -21.69 9.73
CA TRP A 36 -3.09 -21.77 8.64
C TRP A 36 -1.67 -21.45 9.10
N LEU A 37 -1.51 -20.53 10.07
CA LEU A 37 -0.22 -20.16 10.65
C LEU A 37 0.43 -21.32 11.42
N PRO A 38 1.77 -21.35 11.61
CA PRO A 38 2.40 -22.31 12.52
C PRO A 38 1.97 -22.09 13.98
N GLU A 39 2.18 -23.10 14.83
CA GLU A 39 1.97 -22.93 16.28
C GLU A 39 2.91 -21.85 16.84
N HIS A 40 2.39 -21.05 17.79
CA HIS A 40 3.14 -19.95 18.42
C HIS A 40 3.67 -18.89 17.45
N ALA A 41 3.02 -18.72 16.29
CA ALA A 41 3.35 -17.71 15.30
C ALA A 41 3.41 -16.30 15.90
N ARG A 42 4.41 -15.51 15.50
CA ARG A 42 4.42 -14.05 15.63
C ARG A 42 3.61 -13.47 14.49
N VAL A 43 2.65 -12.59 14.78
CA VAL A 43 1.74 -12.02 13.78
C VAL A 43 1.71 -10.51 13.91
N VAL A 44 2.05 -9.82 12.82
CA VAL A 44 1.92 -8.35 12.76
C VAL A 44 0.44 -7.98 12.65
N LEU A 45 0.01 -7.02 13.46
CA LEU A 45 -1.32 -6.41 13.39
C LEU A 45 -1.15 -4.92 13.09
N ALA A 46 -1.86 -4.44 12.08
CA ALA A 46 -1.87 -3.04 11.69
C ALA A 46 -3.27 -2.63 11.23
N ARG A 47 -3.54 -1.33 11.19
CA ARG A 47 -4.79 -0.78 10.67
C ARG A 47 -4.58 0.53 9.92
N ASP A 48 -5.48 0.79 8.98
CA ASP A 48 -5.64 2.13 8.42
C ASP A 48 -6.40 3.06 9.38
N THR A 49 -6.73 4.26 8.90
CA THR A 49 -7.38 5.30 9.70
C THR A 49 -8.88 5.07 9.90
N ARG A 50 -9.50 4.04 9.32
CA ARG A 50 -10.95 3.83 9.43
C ARG A 50 -11.37 3.71 10.91
N PRO A 51 -12.45 4.40 11.33
CA PRO A 51 -12.85 4.42 12.74
C PRO A 51 -13.13 3.04 13.36
N SER A 52 -13.63 2.09 12.58
CA SER A 52 -13.89 0.71 13.05
C SER A 52 -12.61 -0.12 13.26
N GLY A 53 -11.45 0.37 12.82
CA GLY A 53 -10.20 -0.37 12.90
C GLY A 53 -9.72 -0.61 14.33
N GLU A 54 -9.99 0.30 15.26
CA GLU A 54 -9.58 0.13 16.68
C GLU A 54 -10.32 -1.04 17.33
N GLU A 55 -11.65 -1.08 17.23
CA GLU A 55 -12.46 -2.16 17.80
C GLU A 55 -12.18 -3.51 17.12
N PHE A 56 -11.94 -3.52 15.80
CA PHE A 56 -11.55 -4.74 15.09
C PHE A 56 -10.14 -5.20 15.44
N ALA A 57 -9.20 -4.30 15.73
CA ALA A 57 -7.85 -4.67 16.17
C ALA A 57 -7.89 -5.43 17.50
N ASP A 58 -8.73 -5.00 18.44
CA ASP A 58 -8.94 -5.71 19.72
C ASP A 58 -9.49 -7.12 19.50
N VAL A 59 -10.44 -7.28 18.57
CA VAL A 59 -11.00 -8.60 18.21
C VAL A 59 -9.94 -9.50 17.57
N VAL A 60 -9.16 -8.97 16.62
CA VAL A 60 -8.10 -9.71 15.95
C VAL A 60 -7.03 -10.13 16.96
N SER A 61 -6.54 -9.21 17.77
CA SER A 61 -5.52 -9.46 18.80
C SER A 61 -5.97 -10.53 19.78
N SER A 62 -7.21 -10.44 20.28
CA SER A 62 -7.78 -11.40 21.22
C SER A 62 -7.89 -12.81 20.61
N ALA A 63 -8.34 -12.92 19.36
CA ALA A 63 -8.48 -14.20 18.66
C ALA A 63 -7.11 -14.86 18.40
N LEU A 64 -6.13 -14.09 17.91
CA LEU A 64 -4.76 -14.58 17.68
C LEU A 64 -4.11 -15.08 18.98
N ARG A 65 -4.26 -14.33 20.08
CA ARG A 65 -3.71 -14.71 21.39
C ARG A 65 -4.40 -15.96 21.96
N ALA A 66 -5.71 -16.09 21.80
CA ALA A 66 -6.44 -17.31 22.17
C ALA A 66 -5.97 -18.54 21.37
N ALA A 67 -5.55 -18.34 20.11
CA ALA A 67 -4.93 -19.38 19.27
C ALA A 67 -3.45 -19.64 19.62
N GLY A 68 -2.88 -18.96 20.62
CA GLY A 68 -1.50 -19.12 21.08
C GLY A 68 -0.47 -18.32 20.28
N CYS A 69 -0.89 -17.40 19.40
CA CYS A 69 -0.01 -16.54 18.61
C CYS A 69 0.48 -15.32 19.44
N HIS A 70 1.66 -14.81 19.12
CA HIS A 70 2.21 -13.58 19.68
C HIS A 70 1.94 -12.40 18.75
N VAL A 71 1.18 -11.41 19.21
CA VAL A 71 0.77 -10.25 18.40
C VAL A 71 1.82 -9.14 18.48
N ILE A 72 2.23 -8.62 17.33
CA ILE A 72 3.07 -7.42 17.20
C ILE A 72 2.18 -6.32 16.66
N ASP A 73 1.69 -5.45 17.54
CA ASP A 73 0.76 -4.38 17.20
C ASP A 73 1.49 -3.11 16.78
N LEU A 74 1.25 -2.67 15.55
CA LEU A 74 1.79 -1.44 14.98
C LEU A 74 0.82 -0.26 15.11
N GLY A 75 -0.44 -0.50 15.50
CA GLY A 75 -1.49 0.50 15.50
C GLY A 75 -1.76 1.06 14.10
N LEU A 76 -1.83 2.39 13.99
CA LEU A 76 -1.97 3.10 12.72
C LEU A 76 -0.71 2.92 11.87
N CYS A 77 -0.83 2.21 10.75
CA CYS A 77 0.30 1.90 9.89
C CYS A 77 -0.17 1.67 8.44
N ALA A 78 0.57 2.21 7.47
CA ALA A 78 0.29 1.96 6.06
C ALA A 78 0.50 0.48 5.71
N THR A 79 -0.24 -0.02 4.71
CA THR A 79 -0.13 -1.39 4.23
C THR A 79 1.32 -1.76 3.83
N PRO A 80 2.04 -1.00 2.98
CA PRO A 80 3.43 -1.34 2.62
C PRO A 80 4.36 -1.41 3.84
N VAL A 81 4.20 -0.49 4.79
CA VAL A 81 5.01 -0.45 6.01
C VAL A 81 4.73 -1.65 6.92
N ALA A 82 3.46 -2.05 7.07
CA ALA A 82 3.10 -3.23 7.85
C ALA A 82 3.68 -4.51 7.22
N LYS A 83 3.70 -4.60 5.89
CA LYS A 83 4.29 -5.73 5.15
C LYS A 83 5.81 -5.77 5.30
N LEU A 84 6.49 -4.63 5.26
CA LEU A 84 7.91 -4.53 5.60
C LEU A 84 8.18 -5.03 7.02
N MET A 85 7.35 -4.64 7.99
CA MET A 85 7.52 -5.04 9.39
C MET A 85 7.36 -6.54 9.62
N VAL A 86 6.69 -7.28 8.74
CA VAL A 86 6.69 -8.76 8.78
C VAL A 86 8.12 -9.29 8.64
N LEU A 87 8.87 -8.78 7.65
CA LEU A 87 10.25 -9.18 7.38
C LEU A 87 11.18 -8.76 8.53
N GLU A 88 11.05 -7.51 8.98
CA GLU A 88 11.91 -6.93 10.03
C GLU A 88 11.74 -7.61 11.39
N THR A 89 10.54 -8.06 11.70
CA THR A 89 10.23 -8.74 12.96
C THR A 89 10.26 -10.26 12.86
N GLN A 90 10.59 -10.78 11.67
CA GLN A 90 10.57 -12.21 11.33
C GLN A 90 9.23 -12.85 11.75
N ALA A 91 8.13 -12.14 11.50
CA ALA A 91 6.79 -12.63 11.78
C ALA A 91 6.39 -13.71 10.77
N GLN A 92 5.48 -14.59 11.16
CA GLN A 92 4.97 -15.67 10.31
C GLN A 92 3.71 -15.26 9.51
N GLY A 93 3.31 -13.99 9.63
CA GLY A 93 2.24 -13.39 8.85
C GLY A 93 1.80 -12.05 9.40
N ALA A 94 0.85 -11.42 8.72
CA ALA A 94 0.18 -10.23 9.21
C ALA A 94 -1.32 -10.22 8.90
N LEU A 95 -2.04 -9.48 9.73
CA LEU A 95 -3.41 -9.07 9.50
C LEU A 95 -3.46 -7.54 9.48
N ILE A 96 -3.90 -6.97 8.36
CA ILE A 96 -3.99 -5.51 8.19
C ILE A 96 -5.45 -5.13 8.02
N LEU A 97 -5.98 -4.33 8.94
CA LEU A 97 -7.36 -3.86 8.94
C LEU A 97 -7.50 -2.65 8.03
N THR A 98 -8.10 -2.87 6.86
CA THR A 98 -8.35 -1.82 5.87
C THR A 98 -9.33 -2.30 4.80
N ALA A 99 -10.01 -1.36 4.15
CA ALA A 99 -10.67 -1.59 2.87
C ALA A 99 -10.09 -0.75 1.72
N SER A 100 -8.84 -0.28 1.84
CA SER A 100 -8.13 0.50 0.81
C SER A 100 -9.02 1.65 0.29
N HIS A 101 -9.21 1.76 -1.02
CA HIS A 101 -10.00 2.78 -1.72
C HIS A 101 -11.53 2.68 -1.52
N ASN A 102 -12.06 1.66 -0.83
CA ASN A 102 -13.51 1.54 -0.65
C ASN A 102 -14.10 2.71 0.17
N PRO A 103 -15.39 3.06 0.02
CA PRO A 103 -16.01 4.15 0.79
C PRO A 103 -15.90 3.99 2.32
N ALA A 104 -16.05 5.08 3.08
CA ALA A 104 -15.88 5.11 4.54
C ALA A 104 -16.63 4.01 5.35
N PRO A 105 -17.88 3.61 5.02
CA PRO A 105 -18.59 2.55 5.75
C PRO A 105 -17.97 1.15 5.63
N TRP A 106 -17.02 0.96 4.71
CA TRP A 106 -16.34 -0.31 4.52
C TRP A 106 -15.18 -0.45 5.48
N ASN A 107 -14.85 -1.68 5.84
CA ASN A 107 -13.54 -2.05 6.35
C ASN A 107 -13.23 -3.48 5.86
N GLY A 108 -12.11 -4.05 6.28
CA GLY A 108 -11.68 -5.35 5.82
C GLY A 108 -10.50 -5.88 6.60
N LEU A 109 -10.02 -7.04 6.15
CA LEU A 109 -8.87 -7.72 6.71
C LEU A 109 -8.04 -8.25 5.55
N LYS A 110 -6.83 -7.72 5.39
CA LYS A 110 -5.80 -8.21 4.47
C LYS A 110 -4.95 -9.27 5.17
N LEU A 111 -4.66 -10.38 4.49
CA LEU A 111 -3.91 -11.52 5.04
C LEU A 111 -2.56 -11.64 4.34
N ILE A 112 -1.49 -11.63 5.13
CA ILE A 112 -0.11 -11.54 4.65
C ILE A 112 0.69 -12.76 5.16
N ARG A 113 1.50 -13.35 4.28
CA ARG A 113 2.42 -14.46 4.54
C ARG A 113 3.67 -13.99 5.30
N ASP A 114 4.53 -14.92 5.66
CA ASP A 114 5.81 -14.70 6.35
C ASP A 114 6.86 -13.97 5.49
N ASP A 115 6.73 -14.01 4.17
CA ASP A 115 7.52 -13.23 3.21
C ASP A 115 6.98 -11.80 2.99
N GLY A 116 5.98 -11.39 3.76
CA GLY A 116 5.35 -10.08 3.67
C GLY A 116 4.44 -9.91 2.45
N ILE A 117 4.17 -10.96 1.66
CA ILE A 117 3.29 -10.90 0.49
C ILE A 117 1.87 -11.36 0.87
N PHE A 118 0.85 -10.91 0.16
CA PHE A 118 -0.50 -11.47 0.29
C PHE A 118 -0.53 -13.00 0.14
N LEU A 119 -1.55 -13.65 0.73
CA LEU A 119 -1.80 -15.06 0.43
C LEU A 119 -1.96 -15.27 -1.08
N ASN A 120 -1.33 -16.33 -1.60
CA ASN A 120 -1.60 -16.79 -2.95
C ASN A 120 -2.98 -17.49 -2.99
N ALA A 121 -3.46 -17.81 -4.19
CA ALA A 121 -4.76 -18.44 -4.36
C ALA A 121 -4.92 -19.78 -3.62
N ARG A 122 -3.84 -20.55 -3.47
CA ARG A 122 -3.86 -21.84 -2.76
C ARG A 122 -4.03 -21.61 -1.25
N ASP A 123 -3.21 -20.75 -0.66
CA ASP A 123 -3.26 -20.47 0.78
C ASP A 123 -4.53 -19.73 1.18
N GLY A 124 -4.99 -18.79 0.34
CA GLY A 124 -6.27 -18.10 0.52
C GLY A 124 -7.45 -19.08 0.54
N ALA A 125 -7.45 -20.08 -0.35
CA ALA A 125 -8.50 -21.11 -0.37
C ALA A 125 -8.51 -21.98 0.90
N LEU A 126 -7.35 -22.26 1.49
CA LEU A 126 -7.26 -22.99 2.77
C LEU A 126 -7.87 -22.19 3.92
N VAL A 127 -7.58 -20.89 3.99
CA VAL A 127 -8.16 -20.01 5.01
C VAL A 127 -9.67 -19.84 4.80
N GLU A 128 -10.12 -19.68 3.56
CA GLU A 128 -11.54 -19.61 3.22
C GLU A 128 -12.29 -20.90 3.61
N GLU A 129 -11.71 -22.07 3.32
CA GLU A 129 -12.27 -23.36 3.73
C GLU A 129 -12.35 -23.48 5.25
N ALA A 130 -11.28 -23.12 5.98
CA ALA A 130 -11.26 -23.10 7.44
C ALA A 130 -12.33 -22.16 8.02
N TYR A 131 -12.54 -20.99 7.41
CA TYR A 131 -13.61 -20.05 7.78
C TYR A 131 -15.00 -20.66 7.61
N HIS A 132 -15.27 -21.31 6.47
CA HIS A 132 -16.55 -21.96 6.20
C HIS A 132 -16.83 -23.15 7.12
N GLN A 133 -15.78 -23.91 7.47
CA GLN A 133 -15.84 -25.01 8.42
C GLN A 133 -15.85 -24.56 9.89
N GLN A 134 -15.76 -23.24 10.15
CA GLN A 134 -15.68 -22.66 11.50
C GLN A 134 -14.52 -23.25 12.31
N GLN A 135 -13.40 -23.52 11.65
CA GLN A 135 -12.22 -24.03 12.33
C GLN A 135 -11.62 -22.94 13.21
N GLN A 136 -11.22 -23.36 14.41
CA GLN A 136 -10.56 -22.51 15.38
C GLN A 136 -9.44 -23.32 16.04
N ARG A 137 -8.24 -22.74 16.11
CA ARG A 137 -7.18 -23.28 16.94
C ARG A 137 -7.43 -22.89 18.39
N THR A 138 -7.37 -23.88 19.29
CA THR A 138 -7.34 -23.63 20.73
C THR A 138 -5.93 -23.91 21.23
N SER A 139 -5.40 -23.00 22.04
CA SER A 139 -4.09 -23.18 22.71
C SER A 139 -4.30 -23.36 24.21
N ALA A 140 -3.49 -24.23 24.83
CA ALA A 140 -3.49 -24.40 26.28
C ALA A 140 -2.89 -23.18 27.02
N THR A 141 -2.06 -22.41 26.33
CA THR A 141 -1.44 -21.18 26.83
C THR A 141 -1.81 -20.02 25.91
N GLU A 142 -2.33 -18.95 26.50
CA GLU A 142 -2.61 -17.71 25.78
C GLU A 142 -1.30 -17.09 25.26
N GLY A 143 -1.32 -16.61 24.02
CA GLY A 143 -0.20 -15.92 23.41
C GLY A 143 -0.01 -14.49 23.92
N GLY A 144 1.17 -13.94 23.65
CA GLY A 144 1.58 -12.60 24.07
C GLY A 144 1.13 -11.49 23.11
N SER A 145 1.39 -10.26 23.52
CA SER A 145 1.28 -9.07 22.69
C SER A 145 2.42 -8.12 23.03
N GLU A 146 2.97 -7.45 22.02
CA GLU A 146 3.89 -6.33 22.15
C GLU A 146 3.52 -5.25 21.12
N SER A 147 3.95 -4.01 21.38
CA SER A 147 3.85 -2.92 20.40
C SER A 147 5.25 -2.42 20.03
N ILE A 148 5.37 -1.88 18.81
CA ILE A 148 6.58 -1.21 18.35
C ILE A 148 6.30 0.29 18.27
N ASP A 149 7.24 1.09 18.74
CA ASP A 149 7.18 2.54 18.66
C ASP A 149 7.04 3.01 17.20
N ALA A 150 6.10 3.92 16.94
CA ALA A 150 5.77 4.38 15.60
C ALA A 150 6.92 5.14 14.93
N ASP A 151 7.74 5.87 15.69
CA ASP A 151 8.90 6.57 15.14
C ASP A 151 9.95 5.56 14.69
N ARG A 152 10.16 4.49 15.47
CA ARG A 152 11.05 3.39 15.06
C ARG A 152 10.58 2.68 13.79
N VAL A 153 9.28 2.42 13.65
CA VAL A 153 8.72 1.80 12.42
C VAL A 153 8.97 2.70 11.21
N ARG A 154 8.71 4.00 11.37
CA ARG A 154 8.94 5.01 10.33
C ARG A 154 10.41 5.14 9.94
N ASP A 155 11.32 5.14 10.90
CA ASP A 155 12.77 5.22 10.64
C ASP A 155 13.25 4.01 9.81
N ILE A 156 12.85 2.79 10.19
CA ILE A 156 13.19 1.56 9.43
C ILE A 156 12.68 1.65 7.99
N TYR A 157 11.45 2.12 7.82
CA TYR A 157 10.84 2.27 6.50
C TYR A 157 11.58 3.30 5.64
N PHE A 158 11.89 4.47 6.21
CA PHE A 158 12.57 5.54 5.49
C PHE A 158 14.01 5.20 5.14
N ASP A 159 14.73 4.47 6.01
CA ASP A 159 16.08 4.00 5.70
C ASP A 159 16.09 3.15 4.42
N ARG A 160 15.10 2.27 4.25
CA ARG A 160 14.97 1.46 3.02
C ARG A 160 14.52 2.27 1.82
N LEU A 161 13.46 3.06 1.97
CA LEU A 161 12.90 3.84 0.86
C LEU A 161 13.91 4.84 0.31
N LEU A 162 14.57 5.62 1.18
CA LEU A 162 15.52 6.65 0.77
C LEU A 162 16.79 6.06 0.16
N ALA A 163 17.19 4.86 0.57
CA ALA A 163 18.30 4.14 -0.05
C ALA A 163 17.99 3.67 -1.49
N ALA A 164 16.71 3.49 -1.82
CA ALA A 164 16.26 3.02 -3.13
C ALA A 164 16.15 4.13 -4.20
N VAL A 165 16.29 5.41 -3.83
CA VAL A 165 16.09 6.58 -4.71
C VAL A 165 17.28 7.55 -4.70
N ASP A 166 17.45 8.33 -5.77
CA ASP A 166 18.48 9.37 -5.86
C ASP A 166 18.04 10.67 -5.16
N VAL A 167 18.18 10.69 -3.83
CA VAL A 167 17.75 11.81 -2.97
C VAL A 167 18.43 13.14 -3.35
N ASP A 168 19.72 13.11 -3.67
CA ASP A 168 20.48 14.33 -4.01
C ASP A 168 20.02 14.92 -5.34
N LEU A 169 19.68 14.08 -6.33
CA LEU A 169 19.08 14.52 -7.58
C LEU A 169 17.74 15.22 -7.35
N ILE A 170 16.87 14.64 -6.51
CA ILE A 170 15.55 15.20 -6.21
C ILE A 170 15.70 16.55 -5.50
N ARG A 171 16.55 16.62 -4.45
CA ARG A 171 16.84 17.88 -3.73
C ARG A 171 17.38 18.97 -4.66
N GLY A 172 18.26 18.59 -5.59
CA GLY A 172 18.84 19.50 -6.58
C GLY A 172 17.83 20.13 -7.53
N ALA A 173 16.71 19.45 -7.79
CA ALA A 173 15.65 19.92 -8.68
C ALA A 173 14.72 20.96 -8.06
N ARG A 174 14.69 21.08 -6.72
CA ARG A 174 13.86 22.05 -5.98
C ARG A 174 12.39 22.01 -6.40
N LEU A 175 11.86 20.78 -6.46
CA LEU A 175 10.48 20.54 -6.84
C LEU A 175 9.52 21.04 -5.75
N ARG A 176 8.26 21.16 -6.15
CA ARG A 176 7.14 21.60 -5.30
C ARG A 176 5.99 20.68 -5.61
N ALA A 177 5.38 20.09 -4.60
CA ALA A 177 4.34 19.09 -4.77
C ALA A 177 3.17 19.34 -3.82
N ALA A 178 1.95 19.14 -4.33
CA ALA A 178 0.76 19.07 -3.47
C ALA A 178 0.47 17.61 -3.13
N ILE A 179 0.08 17.30 -1.90
CA ILE A 179 -0.25 15.94 -1.46
C ILE A 179 -1.64 15.94 -0.83
N ASP A 180 -2.45 14.97 -1.23
CA ASP A 180 -3.73 14.63 -0.60
C ASP A 180 -3.69 13.16 -0.16
N PRO A 181 -3.49 12.86 1.13
CA PRO A 181 -3.54 11.50 1.63
C PRO A 181 -4.96 11.08 2.07
N CYS A 182 -5.99 11.87 1.74
CA CYS A 182 -7.39 11.57 2.02
C CYS A 182 -7.68 11.20 3.49
N ASN A 183 -7.03 11.90 4.44
CA ASN A 183 -7.09 11.59 5.88
C ASN A 183 -6.72 10.13 6.24
N GLY A 184 -5.95 9.51 5.35
CA GLY A 184 -5.43 8.15 5.42
C GLY A 184 -4.06 8.06 6.09
N THR A 185 -3.53 6.84 6.12
CA THR A 185 -2.21 6.53 6.69
C THR A 185 -1.05 7.19 5.93
N GLY A 186 -1.25 7.62 4.68
CA GLY A 186 -0.27 8.41 3.93
C GLY A 186 0.12 9.71 4.67
N GLY A 187 -0.81 10.31 5.44
CA GLY A 187 -0.56 11.50 6.26
C GLY A 187 0.49 11.29 7.36
N LEU A 188 0.72 10.04 7.79
CA LEU A 188 1.76 9.70 8.77
C LEU A 188 3.18 9.87 8.23
N TYR A 189 3.34 9.83 6.90
CA TYR A 189 4.65 9.77 6.24
C TYR A 189 4.93 10.94 5.30
N ALA A 190 3.88 11.53 4.70
CA ALA A 190 3.99 12.48 3.58
C ALA A 190 4.90 13.68 3.89
N HIS A 191 4.73 14.32 5.05
CA HIS A 191 5.53 15.50 5.41
C HIS A 191 7.03 15.16 5.49
N GLN A 192 7.38 14.12 6.25
CA GLN A 192 8.78 13.78 6.50
C GLN A 192 9.44 13.18 5.25
N LEU A 193 8.68 12.47 4.41
CA LEU A 193 9.16 12.01 3.10
C LEU A 193 9.58 13.21 2.24
N LEU A 194 8.70 14.20 2.05
CA LEU A 194 8.99 15.35 1.20
C LEU A 194 10.10 16.23 1.78
N GLU A 195 10.16 16.39 3.11
CA GLU A 195 11.26 17.05 3.80
C GLU A 195 12.59 16.33 3.53
N ALA A 196 12.63 15.00 3.66
CA ALA A 196 13.82 14.21 3.37
C ALA A 196 14.25 14.34 1.90
N LEU A 197 13.31 14.42 0.96
CA LEU A 197 13.55 14.61 -0.47
C LEU A 197 13.83 16.07 -0.86
N GLY A 198 13.72 17.03 0.07
CA GLY A 198 13.91 18.46 -0.19
C GLY A 198 12.90 19.05 -1.18
N VAL A 199 11.67 18.53 -1.16
CA VAL A 199 10.55 19.00 -1.97
C VAL A 199 9.69 19.95 -1.14
N GLU A 200 9.35 21.12 -1.69
CA GLU A 200 8.41 22.03 -1.04
C GLU A 200 7.00 21.42 -1.08
N ALA A 201 6.45 21.15 0.10
CA ALA A 201 5.22 20.40 0.25
C ALA A 201 4.02 21.32 0.53
N HIS A 202 2.91 21.07 -0.18
CA HIS A 202 1.61 21.65 0.12
C HIS A 202 0.60 20.53 0.41
N LEU A 203 0.41 20.21 1.68
CA LEU A 203 -0.48 19.14 2.10
C LEU A 203 -1.91 19.66 2.29
N ILE A 204 -2.88 18.85 1.84
CA ILE A 204 -4.29 18.97 2.16
C ILE A 204 -4.77 17.64 2.73
N HIS A 205 -5.82 17.65 3.56
CA HIS A 205 -6.42 16.44 4.12
C HIS A 205 -5.41 15.48 4.79
N ASP A 206 -4.39 16.03 5.48
CA ASP A 206 -3.23 15.28 5.97
C ASP A 206 -3.36 14.76 7.40
N GLU A 207 -4.40 15.16 8.13
CA GLU A 207 -4.67 14.60 9.45
C GLU A 207 -5.20 13.16 9.33
N PRO A 208 -4.49 12.13 9.83
CA PRO A 208 -4.82 10.72 9.65
C PRO A 208 -5.90 10.25 10.64
N ASN A 209 -7.08 10.84 10.56
CA ASN A 209 -8.17 10.66 11.51
C ASN A 209 -9.31 9.75 11.01
N GLY A 210 -9.29 9.34 9.73
CA GLY A 210 -10.30 8.48 9.13
C GLY A 210 -11.62 9.16 8.75
N ASP A 211 -11.74 10.47 8.98
CA ASP A 211 -12.81 11.30 8.45
C ASP A 211 -12.46 11.77 7.04
N PHE A 212 -12.58 10.84 6.08
CA PHE A 212 -12.16 11.05 4.70
C PHE A 212 -12.83 12.27 4.09
N ALA A 213 -12.03 13.29 3.73
CA ALA A 213 -12.51 14.55 3.17
C ALA A 213 -13.28 14.39 1.84
N HIS A 214 -13.00 13.32 1.10
CA HIS A 214 -13.71 12.93 -0.12
C HIS A 214 -13.80 11.40 -0.22
N ALA A 215 -14.44 10.88 -1.28
CA ALA A 215 -14.46 9.44 -1.48
C ALA A 215 -13.03 8.92 -1.75
N PRO A 216 -12.60 7.79 -1.14
CA PRO A 216 -11.16 7.47 -1.10
C PRO A 216 -10.53 6.99 -2.41
N GLU A 217 -11.34 6.62 -3.39
CA GLU A 217 -10.84 6.23 -4.70
C GLU A 217 -10.40 7.49 -5.47
N PRO A 218 -9.16 7.57 -5.98
CA PRO A 218 -8.61 8.79 -6.58
C PRO A 218 -9.12 9.01 -8.02
N THR A 219 -10.44 9.08 -8.20
CA THR A 219 -11.09 9.40 -9.49
C THR A 219 -11.05 10.91 -9.75
N PRO A 220 -11.15 11.35 -11.02
CA PRO A 220 -11.15 12.77 -11.35
C PRO A 220 -12.11 13.64 -10.53
N GLU A 221 -13.30 13.11 -10.18
CA GLU A 221 -14.28 13.82 -9.37
C GLU A 221 -13.82 14.06 -7.93
N ASN A 222 -12.99 13.17 -7.39
CA ASN A 222 -12.45 13.26 -6.02
C ASN A 222 -11.15 14.08 -5.96
N LEU A 223 -10.47 14.32 -7.08
CA LEU A 223 -9.19 15.03 -7.14
C LEU A 223 -9.32 16.55 -7.35
N VAL A 224 -10.54 17.10 -7.27
CA VAL A 224 -10.80 18.51 -7.53
C VAL A 224 -10.05 19.44 -6.57
N ASP A 225 -10.03 19.13 -5.28
CA ASP A 225 -9.35 19.97 -4.28
C ASP A 225 -7.83 19.88 -4.43
N LEU A 226 -7.29 18.70 -4.73
CA LEU A 226 -5.88 18.53 -5.09
C LEU A 226 -5.50 19.34 -6.33
N GLY A 227 -6.32 19.35 -7.38
CA GLY A 227 -6.10 20.19 -8.57
C GLY A 227 -6.05 21.69 -8.25
N ARG A 228 -6.94 22.16 -7.35
CA ARG A 228 -6.89 23.54 -6.85
C ARG A 228 -5.64 23.80 -6.01
N ALA A 229 -5.24 22.86 -5.16
CA ALA A 229 -4.05 22.95 -4.34
C ALA A 229 -2.78 23.07 -5.22
N VAL A 230 -2.67 22.24 -6.26
CA VAL A 230 -1.58 22.30 -7.24
C VAL A 230 -1.51 23.66 -7.92
N THR A 231 -2.62 24.16 -8.45
CA THR A 231 -2.64 25.42 -9.21
C THR A 231 -2.44 26.65 -8.32
N SER A 232 -3.04 26.67 -7.13
CA SER A 232 -2.95 27.80 -6.19
C SER A 232 -1.58 27.93 -5.53
N ALA A 233 -0.95 26.81 -5.16
CA ALA A 233 0.41 26.77 -4.62
C ALA A 233 1.50 26.71 -5.71
N GLN A 234 1.10 26.71 -6.99
CA GLN A 234 1.99 26.62 -8.14
C GLN A 234 2.93 25.40 -8.09
N CYS A 235 2.39 24.27 -7.60
CA CYS A 235 3.11 23.00 -7.54
C CYS A 235 3.40 22.47 -8.94
N HIS A 236 4.48 21.71 -9.06
CA HIS A 236 4.87 21.07 -10.32
C HIS A 236 4.10 19.77 -10.58
N ILE A 237 3.49 19.20 -9.53
CA ILE A 237 2.72 17.95 -9.54
C ILE A 237 1.86 17.87 -8.27
N GLY A 238 0.75 17.15 -8.34
CA GLY A 238 -0.04 16.71 -7.20
C GLY A 238 -0.04 15.20 -7.07
N PHE A 239 -0.08 14.69 -5.84
CA PHE A 239 -0.20 13.26 -5.54
C PHE A 239 -1.40 13.00 -4.64
N ALA A 240 -2.27 12.08 -5.06
CA ALA A 240 -3.38 11.59 -4.25
C ALA A 240 -3.09 10.17 -3.78
N ILE A 241 -3.12 9.95 -2.48
CA ILE A 241 -2.78 8.67 -1.84
C ILE A 241 -4.07 8.05 -1.28
N ASP A 242 -4.27 6.76 -1.50
CA ASP A 242 -5.42 6.06 -0.94
C ASP A 242 -5.25 5.77 0.57
N PRO A 243 -6.32 5.42 1.32
CA PRO A 243 -6.29 5.44 2.79
C PRO A 243 -5.23 4.56 3.45
N ASP A 244 -4.87 3.43 2.84
CA ASP A 244 -3.84 2.52 3.36
C ASP A 244 -2.48 2.67 2.66
N ALA A 245 -2.36 3.70 1.82
CA ALA A 245 -1.15 4.16 1.15
C ALA A 245 -0.45 3.12 0.29
N ASP A 246 -1.23 2.27 -0.40
CA ASP A 246 -0.70 1.31 -1.37
C ASP A 246 -0.78 1.82 -2.83
N ARG A 247 -1.51 2.91 -3.08
CA ARG A 247 -1.64 3.55 -4.41
C ARG A 247 -1.38 5.04 -4.36
N VAL A 248 -0.86 5.56 -5.47
CA VAL A 248 -0.78 7.00 -5.71
C VAL A 248 -1.21 7.36 -7.13
N ALA A 249 -2.12 8.32 -7.23
CA ALA A 249 -2.54 8.94 -8.49
C ALA A 249 -1.92 10.34 -8.63
N LEU A 250 -1.79 10.80 -9.88
CA LEU A 250 -1.10 12.05 -10.21
C LEU A 250 -2.07 13.12 -10.70
N VAL A 251 -1.79 14.36 -10.34
CA VAL A 251 -2.41 15.56 -10.90
C VAL A 251 -1.31 16.42 -11.53
N GLY A 252 -1.52 16.82 -12.78
CA GLY A 252 -0.56 17.64 -13.54
C GLY A 252 -0.46 19.07 -13.02
N GLU A 253 0.56 19.81 -13.47
CA GLU A 253 0.80 21.21 -13.07
C GLU A 253 -0.35 22.17 -13.46
N ASN A 254 -1.23 21.75 -14.37
CA ASN A 254 -2.44 22.47 -14.77
C ASN A 254 -3.64 22.20 -13.85
N GLY A 255 -3.48 21.33 -12.85
CA GLY A 255 -4.55 20.92 -11.92
C GLY A 255 -5.44 19.80 -12.46
N GLU A 256 -5.11 19.20 -13.60
CA GLU A 256 -5.90 18.11 -14.20
C GLU A 256 -5.38 16.73 -13.75
N PRO A 257 -6.27 15.79 -13.40
CA PRO A 257 -5.91 14.40 -13.15
C PRO A 257 -5.20 13.76 -14.35
N LEU A 258 -4.17 12.98 -14.08
CA LEU A 258 -3.47 12.18 -15.07
C LEU A 258 -3.92 10.72 -15.01
N GLY A 259 -3.68 9.96 -16.08
CA GLY A 259 -3.99 8.52 -16.10
C GLY A 259 -3.18 7.76 -15.04
N GLU A 260 -3.84 6.88 -14.29
CA GLU A 260 -3.25 6.12 -13.17
C GLU A 260 -2.02 5.28 -13.53
N ASP A 261 -1.95 4.75 -14.76
CA ASP A 261 -0.78 4.01 -15.26
C ASP A 261 0.49 4.87 -15.33
N LEU A 262 0.37 6.21 -15.39
CA LEU A 262 1.53 7.11 -15.49
C LEU A 262 2.40 7.06 -14.25
N THR A 263 1.83 6.83 -13.06
CA THR A 263 2.62 6.62 -11.84
C THR A 263 3.63 5.49 -12.05
N LEU A 264 3.15 4.32 -12.50
CA LEU A 264 4.00 3.17 -12.73
C LEU A 264 4.97 3.39 -13.89
N ALA A 265 4.52 4.00 -14.99
CA ALA A 265 5.39 4.27 -16.14
C ALA A 265 6.57 5.20 -15.78
N LEU A 266 6.31 6.28 -15.02
CA LEU A 266 7.35 7.20 -14.56
C LEU A 266 8.29 6.53 -13.56
N ALA A 267 7.76 5.69 -12.66
CA ALA A 267 8.59 4.92 -11.72
C ALA A 267 9.50 3.92 -12.46
N VAL A 268 8.96 3.22 -13.47
CA VAL A 268 9.72 2.33 -14.35
C VAL A 268 10.85 3.06 -15.05
N GLN A 269 10.60 4.25 -15.61
CA GLN A 269 11.66 5.06 -16.23
C GLN A 269 12.76 5.41 -15.23
N SER A 270 12.41 5.76 -13.99
CA SER A 270 13.39 6.10 -12.96
C SER A 270 14.32 4.92 -12.67
N VAL A 271 13.74 3.77 -12.32
CA VAL A 271 14.51 2.60 -11.89
C VAL A 271 15.32 2.03 -13.06
N THR A 272 14.70 1.86 -14.23
CA THR A 272 15.37 1.27 -15.39
C THR A 272 16.50 2.12 -15.96
N ALA A 273 16.50 3.44 -15.71
CA ALA A 273 17.61 4.32 -16.04
C ALA A 273 18.85 4.08 -15.15
N ARG A 274 18.66 3.65 -13.90
CA ARG A 274 19.74 3.32 -12.96
C ARG A 274 20.15 1.85 -13.05
N ARG A 275 19.18 0.95 -13.16
CA ARG A 275 19.36 -0.51 -13.11
C ARG A 275 18.50 -1.18 -14.16
N ARG A 276 19.13 -1.78 -15.16
CA ARG A 276 18.42 -2.55 -16.20
C ARG A 276 18.03 -3.93 -15.67
N GLY A 277 16.86 -4.40 -16.07
CA GLY A 277 16.36 -5.75 -15.78
C GLY A 277 14.88 -5.89 -16.12
N PRO A 278 14.28 -7.06 -15.84
CA PRO A 278 12.86 -7.28 -16.12
C PRO A 278 11.95 -6.33 -15.35
N VAL A 279 10.87 -5.90 -15.99
CA VAL A 279 9.75 -5.17 -15.39
C VAL A 279 8.54 -6.10 -15.37
N VAL A 280 7.81 -6.16 -14.26
CA VAL A 280 6.60 -7.00 -14.16
C VAL A 280 5.38 -6.13 -13.94
N THR A 281 4.35 -6.33 -14.75
CA THR A 281 3.07 -5.64 -14.60
C THR A 281 1.91 -6.55 -15.00
N THR A 282 0.68 -6.06 -14.98
CA THR A 282 -0.51 -6.88 -15.24
C THR A 282 -1.00 -6.77 -16.69
N LEU A 283 -1.75 -7.76 -17.14
CA LEU A 283 -2.44 -7.76 -18.44
C LEU A 283 -3.44 -6.60 -18.63
N SER A 284 -3.87 -5.94 -17.54
CA SER A 284 -4.78 -4.80 -17.59
C SER A 284 -4.06 -3.45 -17.64
N THR A 285 -2.74 -3.42 -17.44
CA THR A 285 -1.95 -2.19 -17.39
C THR A 285 -1.73 -1.65 -18.80
N SER A 286 -1.80 -0.33 -18.95
CA SER A 286 -1.61 0.35 -20.24
C SER A 286 -0.23 0.07 -20.86
N GLN A 287 -0.19 0.07 -22.19
CA GLN A 287 1.06 -0.10 -22.96
C GLN A 287 2.12 0.95 -22.60
N ILE A 288 1.73 2.11 -22.05
CA ILE A 288 2.66 3.17 -21.62
C ILE A 288 3.75 2.68 -20.66
N VAL A 289 3.46 1.68 -19.82
CA VAL A 289 4.45 1.07 -18.92
C VAL A 289 5.46 0.22 -19.68
N SER A 290 5.01 -0.48 -20.73
CA SER A 290 5.90 -1.22 -21.63
C SER A 290 6.78 -0.28 -22.46
N ASP A 291 6.20 0.83 -22.94
CA ASP A 291 6.94 1.84 -23.68
C ASP A 291 8.00 2.51 -22.79
N ALA A 292 7.66 2.80 -21.52
CA ALA A 292 8.59 3.29 -20.51
C ALA A 292 9.78 2.34 -20.27
N ALA A 293 9.54 1.03 -20.17
CA ALA A 293 10.60 0.03 -20.04
C ALA A 293 11.47 -0.07 -21.31
N ALA A 294 10.85 0.05 -22.48
CA ALA A 294 11.53 -0.03 -23.78
C ALA A 294 12.55 1.09 -24.00
N VAL A 295 12.34 2.29 -23.44
CA VAL A 295 13.30 3.41 -23.48
C VAL A 295 14.69 2.96 -22.99
N ASN A 296 14.75 2.10 -21.97
CA ASN A 296 15.99 1.56 -21.41
C ASN A 296 16.31 0.12 -21.86
N GLY A 297 15.55 -0.42 -22.82
CA GLY A 297 15.71 -1.77 -23.35
C GLY A 297 15.42 -2.87 -22.31
N CYS A 298 14.51 -2.60 -21.37
CA CYS A 298 14.13 -3.55 -20.32
C CYS A 298 12.94 -4.41 -20.77
N PRO A 299 13.00 -5.75 -20.62
CA PRO A 299 11.88 -6.61 -21.00
C PRO A 299 10.72 -6.46 -20.00
N VAL A 300 9.48 -6.62 -20.48
CA VAL A 300 8.27 -6.60 -19.65
C VAL A 300 7.63 -7.98 -19.61
N LEU A 301 7.33 -8.46 -18.41
CA LEU A 301 6.48 -9.62 -18.16
C LEU A 301 5.08 -9.18 -17.72
N LEU A 302 4.07 -9.87 -18.23
CA LEU A 302 2.67 -9.61 -17.91
C LEU A 302 2.09 -10.75 -17.08
N THR A 303 1.44 -10.41 -15.96
CA THR A 303 0.77 -11.35 -15.07
C THR A 303 -0.76 -11.14 -15.09
N PRO A 304 -1.55 -12.09 -14.58
CA PRO A 304 -2.92 -11.80 -14.18
C PRO A 304 -2.99 -10.66 -13.16
N VAL A 305 -4.14 -9.98 -13.08
CA VAL A 305 -4.41 -8.92 -12.09
C VAL A 305 -4.28 -9.45 -10.66
N GLY A 306 -3.80 -8.62 -9.75
CA GLY A 306 -3.61 -8.94 -8.34
C GLY A 306 -2.14 -8.85 -7.94
N GLU A 307 -1.85 -8.03 -6.93
CA GLU A 307 -0.51 -7.75 -6.43
C GLU A 307 0.34 -9.01 -6.18
N VAL A 308 -0.23 -10.05 -5.58
CA VAL A 308 0.48 -11.31 -5.30
C VAL A 308 1.09 -11.93 -6.56
N ASN A 309 0.40 -11.87 -7.69
CA ASN A 309 0.89 -12.42 -8.95
C ASN A 309 2.08 -11.61 -9.48
N VAL A 310 2.03 -10.28 -9.31
CA VAL A 310 3.10 -9.37 -9.71
C VAL A 310 4.34 -9.62 -8.84
N VAL A 311 4.19 -9.63 -7.52
CA VAL A 311 5.33 -9.81 -6.59
C VAL A 311 5.96 -11.19 -6.75
N ASP A 312 5.17 -12.26 -6.82
CA ASP A 312 5.69 -13.63 -7.00
C ASP A 312 6.48 -13.75 -8.32
N ALA A 313 5.99 -13.13 -9.42
CA ALA A 313 6.72 -13.09 -10.69
C ALA A 313 7.97 -12.20 -10.64
N MET A 314 7.93 -11.08 -9.92
CA MET A 314 9.11 -10.23 -9.71
C MET A 314 10.23 -11.00 -9.01
N LEU A 315 9.90 -11.77 -7.97
CA LEU A 315 10.87 -12.59 -7.25
C LEU A 315 11.42 -13.73 -8.12
N ALA A 316 10.55 -14.40 -8.89
CA ALA A 316 10.96 -15.50 -9.75
C ALA A 316 11.92 -15.06 -10.88
N GLU A 317 11.67 -13.88 -11.46
CA GLU A 317 12.43 -13.37 -12.62
C GLU A 317 13.57 -12.42 -12.23
N GLY A 318 13.70 -12.07 -10.94
CA GLY A 318 14.66 -11.06 -10.49
C GLY A 318 14.37 -9.68 -11.09
N ALA A 319 13.09 -9.31 -11.19
CA ALA A 319 12.65 -8.04 -11.75
C ALA A 319 13.16 -6.86 -10.93
N VAL A 320 13.45 -5.75 -11.60
CA VAL A 320 14.01 -4.54 -10.97
C VAL A 320 12.94 -3.59 -10.48
N ILE A 321 11.72 -3.68 -11.03
CA ILE A 321 10.54 -2.93 -10.62
C ILE A 321 9.29 -3.64 -11.15
N GLY A 322 8.17 -3.46 -10.48
CA GLY A 322 6.88 -3.85 -11.00
C GLY A 322 5.75 -3.02 -10.43
N GLY A 323 4.52 -3.44 -10.70
CA GLY A 323 3.34 -2.76 -10.20
C GLY A 323 2.08 -3.07 -10.98
N GLU A 324 0.99 -2.42 -10.59
CA GLU A 324 -0.29 -2.48 -11.28
C GLU A 324 -0.65 -1.10 -11.83
N GLY A 325 -1.34 -1.05 -12.98
CA GLY A 325 -1.79 0.19 -13.61
C GLY A 325 -2.71 1.11 -12.80
N ASN A 326 -3.07 0.70 -11.57
CA ASN A 326 -3.92 1.47 -10.65
C ASN A 326 -3.16 2.44 -9.74
N GLY A 327 -1.94 2.83 -10.13
CA GLY A 327 -1.05 3.69 -9.33
C GLY A 327 -0.19 2.95 -8.31
N GLY A 328 -0.23 1.62 -8.25
CA GLY A 328 0.55 0.82 -7.32
C GLY A 328 1.94 0.46 -7.85
N VAL A 329 2.99 1.00 -7.23
CA VAL A 329 4.40 0.77 -7.59
C VAL A 329 5.05 -0.19 -6.61
N ILE A 330 5.84 -1.15 -7.09
CA ILE A 330 6.47 -2.20 -6.29
C ILE A 330 7.98 -2.20 -6.53
N LEU A 331 8.75 -2.13 -5.45
CA LEU A 331 10.20 -2.33 -5.45
C LEU A 331 10.58 -3.25 -4.28
N THR A 332 10.79 -4.53 -4.55
CA THR A 332 10.95 -5.58 -3.54
C THR A 332 12.16 -5.44 -2.62
N GLU A 333 13.09 -4.54 -2.92
CA GLU A 333 14.20 -4.17 -2.02
C GLU A 333 13.76 -3.24 -0.87
N VAL A 334 12.65 -2.51 -1.05
CA VAL A 334 12.03 -1.65 -0.03
C VAL A 334 11.02 -2.47 0.77
N ASP A 335 9.97 -2.94 0.10
CA ASP A 335 8.92 -3.76 0.68
C ASP A 335 8.32 -4.70 -0.39
N PRO A 336 7.72 -5.84 0.01
CA PRO A 336 7.17 -6.81 -0.92
C PRO A 336 5.73 -6.44 -1.36
N GLY A 337 5.49 -5.18 -1.72
CA GLY A 337 4.14 -4.64 -1.96
C GLY A 337 4.06 -3.36 -2.77
N ARG A 338 2.82 -2.92 -3.02
CA ARG A 338 2.58 -1.61 -3.63
C ARG A 338 2.75 -0.53 -2.57
N ASP A 339 3.49 0.51 -2.92
CA ASP A 339 3.87 1.59 -2.01
C ASP A 339 3.71 2.95 -2.69
N ALA A 340 2.80 3.76 -2.15
CA ALA A 340 2.52 5.12 -2.63
C ALA A 340 3.69 6.09 -2.42
N ALA A 341 4.36 6.03 -1.27
CA ALA A 341 5.47 6.92 -0.94
C ALA A 341 6.71 6.62 -1.78
N LEU A 342 6.96 5.34 -2.07
CA LEU A 342 7.94 4.92 -3.07
C LEU A 342 7.57 5.44 -4.47
N GLY A 343 6.30 5.31 -4.87
CA GLY A 343 5.79 5.85 -6.13
C GLY A 343 6.04 7.36 -6.26
N ILE A 344 5.75 8.12 -5.20
CA ILE A 344 6.02 9.57 -5.12
C ILE A 344 7.50 9.84 -5.34
N ALA A 345 8.38 9.17 -4.58
CA ALA A 345 9.82 9.38 -4.67
C ALA A 345 10.38 9.09 -6.07
N LEU A 346 9.95 8.00 -6.71
CA LEU A 346 10.40 7.62 -8.05
C LEU A 346 9.86 8.54 -9.15
N VAL A 347 8.62 9.05 -9.02
CA VAL A 347 8.07 10.05 -9.94
C VAL A 347 8.87 11.36 -9.83
N LEU A 348 9.14 11.82 -8.61
CA LEU A 348 9.97 13.00 -8.36
C LEU A 348 11.39 12.82 -8.90
N GLU A 349 11.97 11.62 -8.77
CA GLU A 349 13.28 11.28 -9.35
C GLU A 349 13.27 11.40 -10.88
N THR A 350 12.23 10.88 -11.56
CA THR A 350 12.08 11.01 -13.01
C THR A 350 11.94 12.48 -13.44
N MET A 351 11.15 13.28 -12.73
CA MET A 351 11.03 14.72 -13.00
C MET A 351 12.36 15.46 -12.80
N ALA A 352 13.09 15.15 -11.72
CA ALA A 352 14.39 15.74 -11.43
C ALA A 352 15.43 15.39 -12.50
N ARG A 353 15.40 14.15 -13.01
CA ARG A 353 16.28 13.66 -14.08
C ARG A 353 15.99 14.33 -15.42
N SER A 354 14.71 14.49 -15.79
CA SER A 354 14.29 15.04 -17.08
C SER A 354 14.57 16.54 -17.18
N ARG A 355 14.49 17.27 -16.06
CA ARG A 355 14.51 18.75 -16.00
C ARG A 355 13.45 19.39 -16.91
N GLN A 356 12.36 18.67 -17.16
CA GLN A 356 11.24 19.12 -17.97
C GLN A 356 9.96 19.16 -17.14
N PRO A 357 8.98 20.02 -17.50
CA PRO A 357 7.64 19.97 -16.92
C PRO A 357 7.01 18.59 -17.12
N LEU A 358 6.15 18.15 -16.19
CA LEU A 358 5.52 16.83 -16.25
C LEU A 358 4.75 16.63 -17.55
N ALA A 359 4.03 17.65 -18.02
CA ALA A 359 3.32 17.62 -19.31
C ALA A 359 4.20 17.28 -20.53
N ARG A 360 5.52 17.54 -20.47
CA ARG A 360 6.48 17.17 -21.53
C ARG A 360 7.03 15.76 -21.39
N ILE A 361 7.02 15.21 -20.17
CA ILE A 361 7.44 13.83 -19.89
C ILE A 361 6.34 12.86 -20.32
N VAL A 362 5.08 13.23 -20.10
CA VAL A 362 3.91 12.35 -20.31
C VAL A 362 3.20 12.53 -21.66
N GLY A 363 3.52 13.57 -22.43
CA GLY A 363 2.86 13.92 -23.70
C GLY A 363 3.72 13.63 -24.93
#